data_AF-Q64A20-F1
#
_entry.id   AF-Q64A20-F1
#
_cell.length_a   1.000
_cell.length_b   1.000
_cell.length_c   1.000
_cell.angle_alpha   90.00
_cell.angle_beta   90.00
_cell.angle_gamma   90.00
#
_symmetry.space_group_name_H-M   'P 1'
#
loop_
_entity.id
_entity.type
_entity.pdbx_description
1 polymer ?
#
loop_
_entity_poly.entity_id
_entity_poly.type
_entity_poly.pdbx_seq_one_letter_code
_entity_poly.pdbx_strand_id
1 'polypeptide(L)'
;MPLNEILDDIISKEVYKAEKVEAELYYAFSKLPKDTIAKIESDKEFREKYKEKIGDEFQKQGYDDLEVLEINPSSNTIKVRYTGYYSGTKQYPEIHLKTLLVFYEERGNDIRAPAVFDEIVEMARWDLDEKDKKKLKEKRLYHFATLFKEAIY
;
A
#
# COMPACT_ATOMS: atom_id res chain seq x y z
N MET A 1 -3.65 21.13 5.93
CA MET A 1 -3.03 19.88 6.42
C MET A 1 -1.62 20.23 6.87
N PRO A 2 -1.18 19.83 8.07
CA PRO A 2 0.21 19.99 8.50
C PRO A 2 1.17 19.40 7.47
N LEU A 3 2.31 20.05 7.24
CA LEU A 3 3.33 19.60 6.29
C LEU A 3 3.69 18.13 6.51
N ASN A 4 3.91 17.74 7.76
CA ASN A 4 4.25 16.37 8.14
C ASN A 4 3.24 15.33 7.62
N GLU A 5 1.94 15.64 7.68
CA GLU A 5 0.86 14.76 7.19
C GLU A 5 0.83 14.68 5.66
N ILE A 6 1.02 15.81 4.96
CA ILE A 6 1.10 15.86 3.49
C ILE A 6 2.24 14.96 3.00
N LEU A 7 3.43 15.09 3.60
CA LEU A 7 4.60 14.32 3.22
C LEU A 7 4.45 12.83 3.57
N ASP A 8 3.82 12.49 4.69
CA ASP A 8 3.53 11.09 5.04
C ASP A 8 2.54 10.42 4.09
N ASP A 9 1.53 11.15 3.62
CA ASP A 9 0.55 10.64 2.64
C ASP A 9 1.24 10.34 1.30
N ILE A 10 2.13 11.22 0.82
CA ILE A 10 2.91 11.01 -0.40
C ILE A 10 3.84 9.80 -0.26
N ILE A 11 4.59 9.70 0.84
CA ILE A 11 5.45 8.55 1.11
C ILE A 11 4.62 7.27 1.14
N SER A 12 3.48 7.28 1.81
CA SER A 12 2.62 6.09 1.91
C SER A 12 2.12 5.65 0.54
N LYS A 13 1.64 6.57 -0.29
CA LYS A 13 1.14 6.29 -1.66
C LYS A 13 2.24 5.78 -2.60
N GLU A 14 3.44 6.33 -2.51
CA GLU A 14 4.54 5.99 -3.42
C GLU A 14 5.30 4.74 -2.99
N VAL A 15 5.45 4.52 -1.68
CA VAL A 15 6.15 3.36 -1.12
C VAL A 15 5.26 2.13 -1.11
N TYR A 16 4.02 2.24 -0.64
CA TYR A 16 3.11 1.11 -0.61
C TYR A 16 2.37 1.01 -1.94
N LYS A 17 2.89 0.18 -2.84
CA LYS A 17 2.19 -0.07 -4.10
C LYS A 17 1.14 -1.15 -3.90
N ALA A 18 0.00 -0.93 -4.55
CA ALA A 18 -1.05 -1.90 -4.70
C ALA A 18 -0.50 -3.12 -5.46
N GLU A 19 -0.56 -4.29 -4.84
CA GLU A 19 -0.25 -5.57 -5.47
C GLU A 19 -1.37 -6.57 -5.23
N LYS A 20 -1.63 -7.42 -6.23
CA LYS A 20 -2.58 -8.51 -6.09
C LYS A 20 -1.94 -9.66 -5.31
N VAL A 21 -2.47 -9.91 -4.12
CA VAL A 21 -2.06 -10.99 -3.22
C VAL A 21 -3.07 -12.11 -3.32
N GLU A 22 -2.59 -13.34 -3.32
CA GLU A 22 -3.43 -14.51 -3.08
C GLU A 22 -3.22 -15.01 -1.66
N ALA A 23 -4.30 -15.31 -0.95
CA ALA A 23 -4.26 -15.86 0.39
C ALA A 23 -5.32 -16.94 0.55
N GLU A 24 -5.05 -17.89 1.45
CA GLU A 24 -6.03 -18.88 1.89
C GLU A 24 -6.61 -18.43 3.22
N LEU A 25 -7.94 -18.28 3.28
CA LEU A 25 -8.67 -17.83 4.45
C LEU A 25 -9.57 -18.95 4.96
N TYR A 26 -9.70 -19.04 6.29
CA TYR A 26 -10.70 -19.90 6.90
C TYR A 26 -12.11 -19.38 6.59
N TYR A 27 -12.97 -20.26 6.09
CA TYR A 27 -14.38 -19.98 5.83
C TYR A 27 -15.22 -21.13 6.37
N ALA A 28 -16.08 -20.83 7.33
CA ALA A 28 -16.80 -21.84 8.10
C ALA A 28 -17.96 -22.49 7.30
N PHE A 29 -17.65 -23.28 6.27
CA PHE A 29 -18.64 -24.03 5.50
C PHE A 29 -19.45 -25.00 6.35
N SER A 30 -18.87 -25.51 7.44
CA SER A 30 -19.54 -26.38 8.41
C SER A 30 -20.78 -25.76 9.06
N LYS A 31 -20.95 -24.43 9.01
CA LYS A 31 -22.16 -23.74 9.48
C LYS A 31 -23.29 -23.71 8.44
N LEU A 32 -23.02 -24.12 7.21
CA LEU A 32 -24.02 -24.17 6.15
C LEU A 32 -24.87 -25.45 6.24
N PRO A 33 -26.09 -25.43 5.68
CA PRO A 33 -26.90 -26.64 5.52
C PRO A 33 -26.13 -27.74 4.77
N LYS A 34 -26.26 -28.99 5.21
CA LYS A 34 -25.57 -30.14 4.59
C LYS A 34 -25.85 -30.26 3.09
N ASP A 35 -27.08 -29.97 2.67
CA ASP A 35 -27.48 -29.99 1.25
C ASP A 35 -26.73 -28.94 0.42
N THR A 36 -26.44 -27.77 1.01
CA THR A 36 -25.65 -26.72 0.37
C THR A 36 -24.20 -27.15 0.22
N ILE A 37 -23.61 -27.76 1.25
CA ILE A 37 -22.24 -28.29 1.20
C ILE A 37 -22.14 -29.37 0.12
N ALA A 38 -23.07 -30.32 0.09
CA ALA A 38 -23.11 -31.37 -0.91
C ALA A 38 -23.20 -30.79 -2.34
N LYS A 39 -24.03 -29.76 -2.57
CA LYS A 39 -24.10 -29.07 -3.87
C LYS A 39 -22.81 -28.36 -4.23
N ILE A 40 -22.16 -27.68 -3.29
CA ILE A 40 -20.84 -27.05 -3.54
C ILE A 40 -19.83 -28.12 -3.98
N GLU A 41 -19.86 -29.32 -3.37
CA GLU A 41 -18.93 -30.40 -3.69
C GLU A 41 -19.24 -31.09 -5.03
N SER A 42 -20.51 -31.33 -5.36
CA SER A 42 -20.90 -32.13 -6.53
C SER A 42 -21.27 -31.33 -7.79
N ASP A 43 -21.75 -30.09 -7.63
CA ASP A 43 -22.28 -29.28 -8.73
C ASP A 43 -21.35 -28.09 -9.01
N LYS A 44 -20.67 -28.16 -10.17
CA LYS A 44 -19.73 -27.13 -10.60
C LYS A 44 -20.40 -25.78 -10.88
N GLU A 45 -21.60 -25.78 -11.45
CA GLU A 45 -22.31 -24.53 -11.77
C GLU A 45 -22.81 -23.87 -10.47
N PHE A 46 -23.31 -24.66 -9.53
CA PHE A 46 -23.68 -24.18 -8.21
C PHE A 46 -22.47 -23.62 -7.46
N ARG A 47 -21.31 -24.30 -7.52
CA ARG A 47 -20.06 -23.84 -6.88
C ARG A 47 -19.62 -22.48 -7.40
N GLU A 48 -19.63 -22.25 -8.71
CA GLU A 48 -19.25 -20.95 -9.29
C GLU A 48 -20.21 -19.84 -8.84
N LYS A 49 -21.53 -20.07 -8.88
CA LYS A 49 -22.51 -19.08 -8.35
C LYS A 49 -22.31 -18.81 -6.86
N TYR A 50 -21.96 -19.83 -6.09
CA TYR A 50 -21.71 -19.68 -4.66
C TYR A 50 -20.43 -18.89 -4.40
N LYS A 51 -19.40 -19.04 -5.24
CA LYS A 51 -18.16 -18.27 -5.20
C LYS A 51 -18.41 -16.77 -5.39
N GLU A 52 -19.21 -16.41 -6.39
CA GLU A 52 -19.64 -15.03 -6.62
C GLU A 52 -20.39 -14.47 -5.40
N LYS A 53 -21.31 -15.25 -4.84
CA LYS A 53 -22.05 -14.85 -3.63
C LYS A 53 -21.14 -14.53 -2.44
N ILE A 54 -20.11 -15.35 -2.19
CA ILE A 54 -19.14 -15.09 -1.12
C ILE A 54 -18.36 -13.79 -1.42
N GLY A 55 -17.95 -13.59 -2.68
CA GLY A 55 -17.32 -12.34 -3.12
C GLY A 55 -18.16 -11.11 -2.84
N ASP A 56 -19.45 -11.13 -3.22
CA ASP A 56 -20.39 -10.05 -2.95
C ASP A 56 -20.57 -9.77 -1.45
N GLU A 57 -20.56 -10.81 -0.61
CA GLU A 57 -20.64 -10.67 0.84
C GLU A 57 -19.40 -9.98 1.44
N PHE A 58 -18.20 -10.24 0.90
CA PHE A 58 -16.98 -9.53 1.28
C PHE A 58 -16.98 -8.08 0.81
N GLN A 59 -17.43 -7.80 -0.42
CA GLN A 59 -17.52 -6.43 -0.93
C GLN A 59 -18.47 -5.58 -0.08
N LYS A 60 -19.62 -6.13 0.34
CA LYS A 60 -20.56 -5.45 1.26
C LYS A 60 -19.95 -5.13 2.63
N GLN A 61 -18.86 -5.80 3.02
CA GLN A 61 -18.12 -5.55 4.26
C GLN A 61 -16.95 -4.57 4.07
N GLY A 62 -16.77 -4.01 2.87
CA GLY A 62 -15.71 -3.04 2.54
C GLY A 62 -14.44 -3.66 1.94
N TYR A 63 -14.47 -4.94 1.57
CA TYR A 63 -13.39 -5.57 0.80
C TYR A 63 -13.65 -5.42 -0.71
N ASP A 64 -13.60 -4.18 -1.19
CA ASP A 64 -14.13 -3.77 -2.50
C ASP A 64 -13.49 -4.51 -3.69
N ASP A 65 -12.25 -4.99 -3.55
CA ASP A 65 -11.49 -5.59 -4.64
C ASP A 65 -11.13 -7.07 -4.41
N LEU A 66 -11.73 -7.68 -3.37
CA LEU A 66 -11.53 -9.07 -3.03
C LEU A 66 -12.31 -9.97 -3.98
N GLU A 67 -11.59 -10.91 -4.59
CA GLU A 67 -12.09 -11.95 -5.48
C GLU A 67 -11.92 -13.32 -4.81
N VAL A 68 -12.95 -14.16 -4.81
CA VAL A 68 -12.83 -15.55 -4.38
C VAL A 68 -12.41 -16.38 -5.59
N LEU A 69 -11.22 -16.98 -5.54
CA LEU A 69 -10.65 -17.80 -6.61
C LEU A 69 -11.15 -19.24 -6.53
N GLU A 70 -11.11 -19.81 -5.31
CA GLU A 70 -11.45 -21.22 -5.07
C GLU A 70 -12.14 -21.40 -3.73
N ILE A 71 -12.97 -22.44 -3.64
CA ILE A 71 -13.67 -22.85 -2.43
C ILE A 71 -13.27 -24.30 -2.14
N ASN A 72 -12.84 -24.56 -0.91
CA ASN A 72 -12.56 -25.90 -0.41
C ASN A 72 -13.39 -26.20 0.86
N PRO A 73 -14.55 -26.86 0.70
CA PRO A 73 -15.41 -27.21 1.84
C PRO A 73 -14.74 -28.19 2.81
N SER A 74 -13.86 -29.08 2.30
CA SER A 74 -13.24 -30.15 3.10
C SER A 74 -12.26 -29.61 4.15
N SER A 75 -11.49 -28.57 3.81
CA SER A 75 -10.58 -27.87 4.72
C SER A 75 -11.22 -26.67 5.42
N ASN A 76 -12.47 -26.35 5.11
CA ASN A 76 -13.12 -25.10 5.51
C ASN A 76 -12.32 -23.85 5.11
N THR A 77 -11.83 -23.81 3.86
CA THR A 77 -11.03 -22.68 3.37
C THR A 77 -11.52 -22.15 2.04
N ILE A 78 -11.26 -20.86 1.79
CA ILE A 78 -11.39 -20.23 0.49
C ILE A 78 -10.03 -19.66 0.08
N LYS A 79 -9.72 -19.74 -1.21
CA LYS A 79 -8.61 -19.01 -1.79
C LYS A 79 -9.14 -17.69 -2.33
N VAL A 80 -8.56 -16.58 -1.87
CA VAL A 80 -8.97 -15.24 -2.28
C VAL A 80 -7.82 -14.51 -2.94
N ARG A 81 -8.14 -13.51 -3.76
CA ARG A 81 -7.22 -12.52 -4.28
C ARG A 81 -7.70 -11.13 -3.89
N TYR A 82 -6.83 -10.30 -3.35
CA TYR A 82 -7.16 -8.91 -2.98
C TYR A 82 -5.95 -7.99 -3.20
N THR A 83 -6.16 -6.68 -3.18
CA THR A 83 -5.06 -5.72 -3.25
C THR A 83 -4.47 -5.54 -1.86
N GLY A 84 -3.24 -6.02 -1.68
CA GLY A 84 -2.40 -5.68 -0.54
C GLY A 84 -1.51 -4.48 -0.86
N TYR A 85 -1.20 -3.69 0.15
CA TYR A 85 -0.30 -2.55 0.08
C TYR A 85 0.97 -2.84 0.90
N TYR A 86 1.94 -3.57 0.33
CA TYR A 86 3.10 -4.08 1.11
C TYR A 86 4.43 -4.14 0.34
N SER A 87 4.47 -3.79 -0.95
CA SER A 87 5.66 -4.02 -1.78
C SER A 87 6.79 -3.02 -1.60
N GLY A 88 6.68 -2.09 -0.66
CA GLY A 88 7.74 -1.13 -0.35
C GLY A 88 8.03 -1.00 1.14
N THR A 89 9.30 -0.76 1.42
CA THR A 89 9.80 -0.36 2.74
C THR A 89 10.19 1.11 2.67
N LYS A 90 9.82 1.90 3.67
CA LYS A 90 10.36 3.25 3.87
C LYS A 90 11.89 3.15 3.90
N GLN A 91 12.56 3.75 2.93
CA GLN A 91 14.01 3.84 2.89
C GLN A 91 14.49 5.18 3.44
N TYR A 92 15.79 5.23 3.72
CA TYR A 92 16.44 6.39 4.31
C TYR A 92 16.22 7.72 3.54
N PRO A 93 16.34 7.79 2.20
CA PRO A 93 16.40 9.10 1.52
C PRO A 93 15.12 9.94 1.65
N GLU A 94 13.94 9.34 1.51
CA GLU A 94 12.66 10.07 1.58
C GLU A 94 12.26 10.46 3.00
N ILE A 95 12.59 9.62 3.98
CA ILE A 95 12.33 9.91 5.40
C ILE A 95 13.26 11.01 5.89
N HIS A 96 14.53 10.97 5.46
CA HIS A 96 15.51 12.01 5.76
C HIS A 96 15.09 13.36 5.19
N LEU A 97 14.75 13.41 3.90
CA LEU A 97 14.27 14.64 3.26
C LEU A 97 13.03 15.23 3.95
N LYS A 98 12.03 14.38 4.26
CA LYS A 98 10.85 14.80 5.02
C LYS A 98 11.24 15.42 6.36
N THR A 99 12.13 14.76 7.10
CA THR A 99 12.55 15.20 8.43
C THR A 99 13.19 16.59 8.37
N LEU A 100 14.07 16.82 7.38
CA LEU A 100 14.68 18.14 7.19
C LEU A 100 13.64 19.21 6.81
N LEU A 101 12.74 18.94 5.87
CA LEU A 101 11.70 19.89 5.47
C LEU A 101 10.82 20.32 6.65
N VAL A 102 10.37 19.37 7.47
CA VAL A 102 9.59 19.66 8.68
C VAL A 102 10.41 20.48 9.68
N PHE A 103 11.65 20.06 9.94
CA PHE A 103 12.52 20.75 10.89
C PHE A 103 12.80 22.22 10.51
N TYR A 104 13.06 22.50 9.23
CA TYR A 104 13.34 23.85 8.76
C TYR A 104 12.09 24.74 8.72
N GLU A 105 10.93 24.20 8.35
CA GLU A 105 9.64 24.91 8.45
C GLU A 105 9.34 25.29 9.92
N GLU A 106 9.53 24.36 10.87
CA GLU A 106 9.34 24.61 12.30
C GLU A 106 10.29 25.67 12.87
N ARG A 107 11.45 25.88 12.23
CA ARG A 107 12.39 26.96 12.54
C ARG A 107 12.06 28.30 11.86
N GLY A 108 10.95 28.37 11.12
CA GLY A 108 10.49 29.59 10.46
C GLY A 108 11.12 29.84 9.09
N ASN A 109 11.75 28.84 8.47
CA ASN A 109 12.16 28.93 7.07
C ASN A 109 10.93 28.68 6.19
N ASP A 110 10.75 29.49 5.15
CA ASP A 110 9.64 29.30 4.22
C ASP A 110 10.01 28.21 3.19
N ILE A 111 9.58 26.98 3.42
CA ILE A 111 9.85 25.88 2.46
C ILE A 111 9.11 26.07 1.12
N ARG A 112 8.12 26.97 1.06
CA ARG A 112 7.45 27.34 -0.19
C ARG A 112 8.30 28.31 -1.02
N ALA A 113 9.42 28.79 -0.50
CA ALA A 113 10.42 29.47 -1.32
C ALA A 113 11.28 28.44 -2.06
N PRO A 114 11.33 28.44 -3.40
CA PRO A 114 12.06 27.42 -4.18
C PRO A 114 13.52 27.28 -3.79
N ALA A 115 14.18 28.40 -3.50
CA ALA A 115 15.58 28.41 -3.10
C ALA A 115 15.82 27.68 -1.75
N VAL A 116 14.92 27.89 -0.77
CA VAL A 116 15.00 27.24 0.54
C VAL A 116 14.74 25.74 0.40
N PHE A 117 13.73 25.36 -0.39
CA PHE A 117 13.43 23.96 -0.66
C PHE A 117 14.61 23.25 -1.34
N ASP A 118 15.15 23.85 -2.40
CA ASP A 118 16.25 23.25 -3.17
C ASP A 118 17.55 23.16 -2.33
N GLU A 119 17.79 24.12 -1.43
CA GLU A 119 18.89 24.04 -0.45
C GLU A 119 18.73 22.86 0.52
N ILE A 120 17.52 22.62 1.02
CA ILE A 120 17.22 21.48 1.90
C ILE A 120 17.39 20.14 1.17
N VAL A 121 17.00 20.07 -0.11
CA VAL A 121 17.22 18.88 -0.94
C VAL A 121 18.72 18.59 -1.13
N GLU A 122 19.54 19.62 -1.38
CA GLU A 122 20.98 19.44 -1.46
C GLU A 122 21.57 19.02 -0.12
N MET A 123 21.13 19.58 1.02
CA MET A 123 21.55 19.10 2.34
C MET A 123 21.24 17.60 2.53
N ALA A 124 20.01 17.18 2.19
CA ALA A 124 19.61 15.77 2.25
C ALA A 124 20.50 14.87 1.37
N ARG A 125 20.96 15.39 0.23
CA ARG A 125 21.87 14.69 -0.70
C ARG A 125 23.29 14.59 -0.15
N TRP A 126 23.81 15.64 0.48
CA TRP A 126 25.13 15.64 1.12
C TRP A 126 25.19 14.66 2.29
N ASP A 127 24.08 14.50 3.02
CA ASP A 127 23.93 13.55 4.13
C ASP A 127 23.86 12.07 3.69
N LEU A 128 23.74 11.79 2.39
CA LEU A 128 23.88 10.43 1.88
C LEU A 128 25.36 10.03 1.88
N ASP A 129 25.71 9.05 2.73
CA ASP A 129 27.05 8.44 2.81
C ASP A 129 27.63 8.14 1.41
N GLU A 130 28.94 8.33 1.22
CA GLU A 130 29.58 8.05 -0.09
C GLU A 130 29.41 6.61 -0.57
N LYS A 131 29.30 5.64 0.36
CA LYS A 131 28.99 4.23 0.06
C LYS A 131 27.53 3.99 -0.30
N ASP A 132 26.65 4.91 0.09
CA ASP A 132 25.21 4.93 -0.15
C ASP A 132 24.81 5.80 -1.35
N LYS A 133 25.73 6.58 -1.93
CA LYS A 133 25.67 7.14 -3.29
C LYS A 133 25.68 6.05 -4.38
N LYS A 134 25.12 4.87 -4.11
CA LYS A 134 24.61 4.01 -5.19
C LYS A 134 23.49 4.79 -5.85
N LYS A 135 23.55 4.96 -7.18
CA LYS A 135 22.59 5.69 -8.03
C LYS A 135 21.10 5.53 -7.65
N LEU A 136 20.72 4.43 -7.02
CA LEU A 136 19.38 4.15 -6.52
C LEU A 136 18.91 5.11 -5.40
N LYS A 137 19.73 5.41 -4.39
CA LYS A 137 19.32 6.27 -3.25
C LYS A 137 19.20 7.73 -3.67
N GLU A 138 20.13 8.22 -4.50
CA GLU A 138 20.07 9.58 -5.06
C GLU A 138 18.87 9.73 -6.02
N LYS A 139 18.61 8.76 -6.91
CA LYS A 139 17.39 8.77 -7.74
C LYS A 139 16.11 8.77 -6.90
N ARG A 140 16.08 7.99 -5.82
CA ARG A 140 14.94 7.95 -4.91
C ARG A 140 14.75 9.29 -4.19
N LEU A 141 15.82 9.93 -3.74
CA LEU A 141 15.79 11.27 -3.16
C LEU A 141 15.17 12.28 -4.13
N TYR A 142 15.67 12.35 -5.37
CA TYR A 142 15.15 13.30 -6.37
C TYR A 142 13.70 13.02 -6.74
N HIS A 143 13.30 11.75 -6.81
CA HIS A 143 11.91 11.37 -7.03
C HIS A 143 10.99 11.95 -5.95
N PHE A 144 11.31 11.71 -4.68
CA PHE A 144 10.54 12.26 -3.57
C PHE A 144 10.65 13.77 -3.45
N ALA A 145 11.78 14.38 -3.77
CA ALA A 145 11.92 15.83 -3.83
C ALA A 145 10.95 16.45 -4.85
N THR A 146 10.80 15.83 -6.03
CA THR A 146 9.84 16.25 -7.06
C THR A 146 8.42 16.14 -6.54
N LEU A 147 8.03 14.99 -6.00
CA LEU A 147 6.68 14.77 -5.46
C LEU A 147 6.33 15.71 -4.31
N PHE A 148 7.28 15.97 -3.40
CA PHE A 148 7.07 16.90 -2.30
C PHE A 148 6.93 18.34 -2.80
N LYS A 149 7.72 18.73 -3.80
CA LYS A 149 7.60 20.05 -4.43
C LYS A 149 6.22 20.20 -5.07
N GLU A 150 5.75 19.24 -5.86
CA GLU A 150 4.41 19.29 -6.47
C GLU A 150 3.26 19.36 -5.46
N ALA A 151 3.44 18.87 -4.23
CA ALA A 151 2.41 18.91 -3.20
C ALA A 151 2.42 20.16 -2.32
N ILE A 152 3.55 20.87 -2.27
CA ILE A 152 3.74 22.08 -1.45
C ILE A 152 3.39 23.35 -2.25
N TYR A 153 3.67 23.34 -3.56
CA TYR A 153 3.48 24.44 -4.50
C TYR A 153 2.17 24.31 -5.28
#